data_AF-A0A1H3RES4-F1
#
_entry.id   AF-A0A1H3RES4-F1
#
_cell.length_a   1.000
_cell.length_b   1.000
_cell.length_c   1.000
_cell.angle_alpha   90.00
_cell.angle_beta   90.00
_cell.angle_gamma   90.00
#
_symmetry.space_group_name_H-M   'P 1'
#
loop_
_entity.id
_entity.type
_entity.pdbx_description
1 polymer ?
#
loop_
_entity_poly.entity_id
_entity_poly.type
_entity_poly.pdbx_seq_one_letter_code
_entity_poly.pdbx_strand_id
1 'polypeptide(L)'
;MDYKKNNEEEVIKEKAKQVAIQYFKEDKNLEITVTDFQFAPSDFGVVFVYGYVTHNTTRRVSANINYRDNYKVESIGYDTD
;
A
#
# COMPACT_ATOMS: atom_id res chain seq x y z
N MET A 1 23.41 14.12 3.25
CA MET A 1 23.35 13.45 1.93
C MET A 1 21.98 12.78 1.76
N ASP A 2 20.92 13.40 2.29
CA ASP A 2 19.65 12.71 2.60
C ASP A 2 18.50 13.12 1.65
N TYR A 3 18.71 14.17 0.85
CA TYR A 3 17.70 14.70 -0.07
C TYR A 3 17.32 13.74 -1.20
N LYS A 4 18.23 12.86 -1.66
CA LYS A 4 17.92 11.89 -2.72
C LYS A 4 17.10 10.70 -2.23
N LYS A 5 17.37 10.23 -1.01
CA LYS A 5 16.71 9.04 -0.44
C LYS A 5 15.24 9.29 -0.15
N ASN A 6 14.93 10.50 0.37
CA ASN A 6 13.54 10.90 0.60
C ASN A 6 12.72 10.95 -0.70
N ASN A 7 13.29 11.35 -1.83
CA ASN A 7 12.54 11.41 -3.09
C ASN A 7 12.23 10.02 -3.66
N GLU A 8 13.14 9.05 -3.54
CA GLU A 8 12.91 7.69 -4.04
C GLU A 8 11.84 6.95 -3.23
N GLU A 9 11.88 7.06 -1.90
CA GLU A 9 10.89 6.45 -1.01
C GLU A 9 9.49 7.03 -1.25
N GLU A 10 9.36 8.35 -1.42
CA GLU A 10 8.08 8.99 -1.72
C GLU A 10 7.51 8.58 -3.09
N VAL A 11 8.36 8.42 -4.11
CA VAL A 11 7.93 7.90 -5.42
C VAL A 11 7.43 6.46 -5.30
N ILE A 12 8.08 5.62 -4.49
CA ILE A 12 7.63 4.24 -4.25
C ILE A 12 6.29 4.25 -3.50
N LYS A 13 6.14 5.07 -2.45
CA LYS A 13 4.88 5.19 -1.70
C LYS A 13 3.72 5.61 -2.60
N GLU A 14 3.89 6.66 -3.42
CA GLU A 14 2.83 7.14 -4.30
C GLU A 14 2.41 6.11 -5.35
N LYS A 15 3.37 5.38 -5.94
CA LYS A 15 3.03 4.28 -6.87
C LYS A 15 2.33 3.12 -6.15
N ALA A 16 2.82 2.72 -4.99
CA ALA A 16 2.19 1.66 -4.19
C ALA A 16 0.77 2.04 -3.73
N LYS A 17 0.55 3.31 -3.38
CA LYS A 17 -0.77 3.88 -3.08
C LYS A 17 -1.73 3.72 -4.25
N GLN A 18 -1.32 4.13 -5.45
CA GLN A 18 -2.13 4.03 -6.66
C GLN A 18 -2.49 2.57 -6.96
N VAL A 19 -1.52 1.67 -6.88
CA VAL A 19 -1.74 0.24 -7.09
C VAL A 19 -2.70 -0.35 -6.06
N ALA A 20 -2.54 -0.03 -4.78
CA ALA A 20 -3.43 -0.52 -3.74
C ALA A 20 -4.87 -0.02 -3.96
N ILE A 21 -5.07 1.27 -4.21
CA ILE A 21 -6.40 1.85 -4.48
C ILE A 21 -7.04 1.16 -5.69
N GLN A 22 -6.28 0.99 -6.78
CA GLN A 22 -6.77 0.35 -7.99
C GLN A 22 -7.18 -1.11 -7.74
N TYR A 23 -6.31 -1.90 -7.11
CA TYR A 23 -6.58 -3.30 -6.80
C TYR A 23 -7.82 -3.48 -5.93
N PHE A 24 -7.95 -2.70 -4.85
CA PHE A 24 -9.15 -2.80 -4.00
C PHE A 24 -10.41 -2.38 -4.75
N LYS A 25 -10.33 -1.36 -5.62
CA LYS A 25 -11.48 -0.92 -6.41
C LYS A 25 -11.91 -1.96 -7.45
N GLU A 26 -10.97 -2.49 -8.23
CA GLU A 26 -11.29 -3.37 -9.37
C GLU A 26 -11.44 -4.84 -8.96
N ASP A 27 -10.52 -5.39 -8.17
CA ASP A 27 -10.52 -6.81 -7.81
C ASP A 27 -11.41 -7.12 -6.60
N LYS A 28 -11.66 -6.14 -5.73
CA LYS A 28 -12.42 -6.32 -4.49
C LYS A 28 -13.72 -5.51 -4.42
N ASN A 29 -13.96 -4.61 -5.38
CA ASN A 29 -15.10 -3.68 -5.36
C ASN A 29 -15.19 -2.88 -4.06
N LEU A 30 -14.03 -2.41 -3.57
CA LEU A 30 -13.90 -1.62 -2.35
C LEU A 30 -13.17 -0.32 -2.67
N GLU A 31 -13.82 0.81 -2.39
CA GLU A 31 -13.14 2.09 -2.33
C GLU A 31 -12.44 2.22 -0.99
N ILE A 32 -11.15 2.60 -1.02
CA ILE A 32 -10.32 2.72 0.18
C ILE A 32 -9.66 4.09 0.28
N THR A 33 -9.46 4.54 1.52
CA THR A 33 -8.60 5.68 1.83
C THR A 33 -7.31 5.15 2.44
N VAL A 34 -6.18 5.42 1.78
CA VAL A 34 -4.85 5.08 2.28
C VAL A 34 -4.42 6.13 3.31
N THR A 35 -3.96 5.67 4.47
CA THR A 35 -3.58 6.53 5.59
C THR A 35 -2.12 6.43 5.99
N ASP A 36 -1.45 5.31 5.68
CA ASP A 36 -0.07 5.09 6.13
C ASP A 36 0.71 4.11 5.25
N PHE A 37 2.03 4.15 5.37
CA PHE A 37 2.98 3.31 4.64
C PHE A 37 4.13 2.84 5.55
N GLN A 38 4.53 1.58 5.40
CA GLN A 38 5.71 1.06 6.06
C GLN A 38 6.56 0.25 5.08
N PHE A 39 7.84 0.57 4.97
CA PHE A 39 8.78 -0.29 4.25
C PHE A 39 9.10 -1.53 5.08
N ALA A 40 8.99 -2.71 4.48
CA ALA A 40 9.59 -3.91 5.01
C ALA A 40 11.13 -3.73 5.07
N PRO A 41 11.86 -4.59 5.80
CA PRO A 41 13.32 -4.59 5.72
C PRO A 41 13.81 -4.61 4.27
N SER A 42 14.90 -3.90 3.98
CA SER A 42 15.34 -3.57 2.61
C SER A 42 15.47 -4.78 1.70
N ASP A 43 15.71 -5.96 2.24
CA ASP A 43 15.94 -7.17 1.45
C ASP A 43 14.65 -7.75 0.86
N PHE A 44 13.48 -7.43 1.43
CA PHE A 44 12.18 -7.90 0.94
C PHE A 44 11.69 -7.14 -0.29
N GLY A 45 12.00 -5.84 -0.42
CA GLY A 45 11.49 -5.05 -1.55
C GLY A 45 9.97 -4.80 -1.52
N VAL A 46 9.39 -4.78 -0.32
CA VAL A 46 7.94 -4.62 -0.10
C VAL A 46 7.65 -3.34 0.67
N VAL A 47 6.57 -2.65 0.28
CA VAL A 47 5.94 -1.60 1.08
C VAL A 47 4.55 -2.07 1.50
N PHE A 48 4.27 -1.95 2.79
CA PHE A 48 2.95 -2.17 3.37
C PHE A 48 2.16 -0.88 3.25
N VAL A 49 0.99 -0.96 2.64
CA VAL A 49 0.03 0.14 2.48
C VAL A 49 -1.14 -0.12 3.41
N TYR A 50 -1.47 0.83 4.26
CA TYR A 50 -2.57 0.72 5.23
C TYR A 50 -3.66 1.73 4.94
N GLY A 51 -4.90 1.34 5.22
CA GLY A 51 -6.05 2.20 5.07
C GLY A 51 -7.32 1.62 5.67
N TYR A 52 -8.45 2.13 5.20
CA TYR A 52 -9.79 1.66 5.54
C TYR A 52 -10.72 1.81 4.34
N VAL A 53 -11.84 1.09 4.34
CA VAL A 53 -12.90 1.28 3.33
C VAL A 53 -13.49 2.68 3.49
N THR A 54 -13.48 3.52 2.45
CA THR A 54 -13.75 4.98 2.54
C THR A 54 -15.02 5.34 3.32
N HIS A 55 -16.08 4.54 3.20
CA HIS A 55 -17.36 4.75 3.86
C HIS A 55 -17.56 3.95 5.17
N ASN A 56 -16.53 3.22 5.62
CA ASN A 56 -16.52 2.48 6.88
C ASN A 56 -15.09 2.42 7.46
N THR A 57 -14.79 3.38 8.34
CA THR A 57 -13.45 3.53 8.96
C THR A 57 -13.09 2.42 9.94
N THR A 58 -14.06 1.65 10.47
CA THR A 58 -13.77 0.50 11.34
C THR A 58 -13.21 -0.66 10.53
N ARG A 59 -13.57 -0.75 9.26
CA ARG A 59 -13.12 -1.82 8.36
C ARG A 59 -11.76 -1.48 7.74
N ARG A 60 -10.71 -1.77 8.50
CA ARG A 60 -9.31 -1.53 8.10
C ARG A 60 -8.86 -2.54 7.06
N VAL A 61 -7.99 -2.07 6.17
CA VAL A 61 -7.40 -2.86 5.09
C VAL A 61 -5.90 -2.64 5.03
N SER A 62 -5.19 -3.64 4.50
CA SER A 62 -3.78 -3.51 4.15
C SER A 62 -3.47 -4.20 2.83
N ALA A 63 -2.42 -3.75 2.14
CA ALA A 63 -1.85 -4.42 0.99
C ALA A 63 -0.31 -4.43 1.08
N ASN A 64 0.28 -5.57 0.74
CA ASN A 64 1.73 -5.72 0.62
C ASN A 64 2.10 -5.60 -0.85
N ILE A 65 2.83 -4.54 -1.20
CA ILE A 65 3.18 -4.19 -2.58
C ILE A 65 4.67 -4.42 -2.80
N ASN A 66 5.02 -5.35 -3.69
CA ASN A 66 6.41 -5.61 -4.06
C ASN A 66 6.86 -4.64 -5.14
N TYR A 67 7.58 -3.59 -4.73
CA TYR A 67 8.06 -2.55 -5.66
C TYR A 67 9.25 -3.01 -6.52
N ARG A 68 9.82 -4.19 -6.25
CA ARG A 68 10.84 -4.84 -7.09
C ARG A 68 10.25 -5.74 -8.17
N ASP A 69 9.05 -6.25 -7.97
CA ASP A 69 8.29 -7.07 -8.93
C ASP A 69 7.15 -6.26 -9.55
N ASN A 70 7.50 -5.16 -10.23
CA ASN A 70 6.56 -4.28 -10.93
C ASN A 70 5.33 -3.85 -10.10
N TYR A 71 5.52 -3.57 -8.81
CA TYR A 71 4.45 -3.19 -7.87
C TYR A 71 3.35 -4.27 -7.75
N LYS A 72 3.70 -5.55 -7.87
CA LYS A 72 2.75 -6.64 -7.66
C LYS A 72 2.16 -6.59 -6.25
N VAL A 73 0.84 -6.77 -6.16
CA VAL A 73 0.13 -7.00 -4.90
C VAL A 73 0.39 -8.46 -4.49
N GLU A 74 1.17 -8.68 -3.42
CA GLU A 74 1.50 -10.02 -2.95
C GLU A 74 0.43 -10.59 -2.02
N SER A 75 -0.15 -9.73 -1.19
CA SER A 75 -1.22 -10.10 -0.27
C SER A 75 -2.02 -8.88 0.14
N ILE A 76 -3.25 -9.13 0.60
CA ILE A 76 -4.09 -8.14 1.26
C ILE A 76 -4.53 -8.66 2.63
N GLY A 77 -4.81 -7.73 3.53
CA GLY A 77 -5.38 -8.00 4.85
C GLY A 77 -6.70 -7.25 5.04
N TYR A 78 -7.60 -7.86 5.80
CA TYR A 78 -8.76 -7.23 6.38
C TYR A 78 -8.66 -7.44 7.88
N ASP A 79 -8.74 -6.37 8.67
CA ASP A 79 -8.97 -6.52 10.10
C ASP A 79 -10.43 -6.97 10.22
N THR A 80 -10.63 -8.25 10.55
CA THR A 80 -11.95 -8.78 10.89
C THR A 80 -12.15 -8.53 12.37
N ASP A 81 -13.12 -7.66 12.70
CA ASP A 81 -13.65 -7.50 14.06
C ASP A 81 -14.04 -8.85 14.70
#